data_AF-A0AAJ1UI98-F1
#
_entry.id   AF-A0AAJ1UI98-F1
#
_cell.length_a   1.000
_cell.length_b   1.000
_cell.length_c   1.000
_cell.angle_alpha   90.00
_cell.angle_beta   90.00
_cell.angle_gamma   90.00
#
_symmetry.space_group_name_H-M   'P 1'
#
loop_
_entity.id
_entity.type
_entity.pdbx_description
1 polymer ?
#
loop_
_entity_poly.entity_id
_entity_poly.type
_entity_poly.pdbx_seq_one_letter_code
_entity_poly.pdbx_strand_id
1 'polypeptide(L)'
;MIFEDRRMLREKLIRELYNDYFENAGQEVLIRLNLDDKEDKENHLAYQYLEEKGLIYYRSISKDGGYGVKINAHGIDYVEK
;
A
#
# COMPACT_ATOMS: atom_id res chain seq x y z
N MET A 1 9.73 11.28 8.17
CA MET A 1 10.69 10.16 8.25
C MET A 1 11.97 10.46 7.48
N ILE A 2 13.09 9.79 7.77
CA ILE A 2 14.30 9.91 6.92
C ILE A 2 14.16 9.01 5.68
N PHE A 3 15.10 9.12 4.73
CA PHE A 3 15.04 8.38 3.46
C PHE A 3 14.95 6.86 3.66
N GLU A 4 15.74 6.30 4.57
CA GLU A 4 15.75 4.84 4.78
C GLU A 4 14.49 4.32 5.45
N ASP A 5 13.94 5.05 6.43
CA ASP A 5 12.65 4.70 7.02
C ASP A 5 11.55 4.63 5.95
N ARG A 6 11.55 5.56 4.98
CA ARG A 6 10.56 5.57 3.88
C ARG A 6 10.75 4.40 2.94
N ARG A 7 12.00 4.03 2.66
CA ARG A 7 12.31 2.85 1.85
C ARG A 7 11.84 1.57 2.55
N MET A 8 12.16 1.43 3.83
CA MET A 8 11.72 0.30 4.65
C MET A 8 10.20 0.23 4.77
N LEU A 9 9.52 1.38 4.91
CA LEU A 9 8.06 1.44 4.97
C LEU A 9 7.44 0.89 3.69
N ARG A 10 7.92 1.32 2.52
CA ARG A 10 7.42 0.82 1.23
C ARG A 10 7.65 -0.69 1.08
N GLU A 11 8.83 -1.18 1.47
CA GLU A 11 9.14 -2.61 1.42
C GLU A 11 8.26 -3.43 2.37
N LYS A 12 8.01 -2.91 3.58
CA LYS A 12 7.10 -3.51 4.54
C LYS A 12 5.68 -3.60 3.95
N LEU A 13 5.12 -2.48 3.49
CA LEU A 13 3.75 -2.41 3.00
C LEU A 13 3.50 -3.32 1.79
N ILE A 14 4.44 -3.39 0.83
CA ILE A 14 4.23 -4.27 -0.33
C ILE A 14 4.28 -5.75 0.04
N ARG A 15 5.11 -6.14 1.03
CA ARG A 15 5.14 -7.53 1.54
C ARG A 15 3.87 -7.86 2.34
N GLU A 16 3.33 -6.91 3.09
CA GLU A 16 2.03 -7.06 3.76
C GLU A 16 0.91 -7.28 2.73
N LEU A 17 0.85 -6.45 1.69
CA LEU A 17 -0.15 -6.61 0.61
C LEU A 17 0.00 -7.92 -0.17
N TYR A 18 1.23 -8.44 -0.31
CA TYR A 18 1.47 -9.77 -0.87
C TYR A 18 0.79 -10.85 -0.04
N ASN A 19 0.99 -10.85 1.28
CA ASN A 19 0.35 -11.82 2.17
C ASN A 19 -1.17 -11.65 2.14
N ASP A 20 -1.66 -10.41 2.27
CA ASP A 20 -3.09 -10.09 2.26
C ASP A 20 -3.78 -10.59 0.98
N TYR A 21 -3.08 -10.54 -0.17
CA TYR A 21 -3.62 -11.04 -1.43
C TYR A 21 -3.94 -12.52 -1.36
N PHE A 22 -3.05 -13.35 -0.82
CA PHE A 22 -3.29 -14.79 -0.74
C PHE A 22 -4.24 -15.15 0.41
N GLU A 23 -4.19 -14.41 1.52
CA GLU A 23 -5.10 -14.60 2.66
C GLU A 23 -6.55 -14.23 2.33
N ASN A 24 -6.76 -13.19 1.51
CA ASN A 24 -8.08 -12.67 1.16
C ASN A 24 -8.54 -13.06 -0.25
N ALA A 25 -8.03 -14.16 -0.81
CA ALA A 25 -8.41 -14.66 -2.14
C ALA A 25 -8.33 -13.60 -3.26
N GLY A 26 -7.33 -12.72 -3.17
CA GLY A 26 -7.04 -11.65 -4.12
C GLY A 26 -8.00 -10.47 -4.07
N GLN A 27 -8.78 -10.31 -2.99
CA GLN A 27 -9.66 -9.16 -2.80
C GLN A 27 -8.89 -7.91 -2.38
N GLU A 28 -9.49 -6.75 -2.66
CA GLU A 28 -8.98 -5.44 -2.22
C GLU A 28 -9.22 -5.27 -0.73
N VAL A 29 -8.20 -4.81 0.00
CA VAL A 29 -8.30 -4.49 1.42
C VAL A 29 -8.76 -3.04 1.58
N LEU A 30 -9.66 -2.81 2.52
CA LEU A 30 -10.11 -1.47 2.90
C LEU A 30 -9.29 -0.98 4.08
N ILE A 31 -8.55 0.11 3.88
CA ILE A 31 -7.80 0.80 4.93
C ILE A 31 -8.41 2.17 5.19
N ARG A 32 -8.25 2.67 6.42
CA ARG A 32 -8.62 4.03 6.79
C ARG A 32 -7.34 4.78 7.16
N LEU A 33 -7.16 5.95 6.56
CA LEU A 33 -6.02 6.82 6.82
C LEU A 33 -6.51 8.20 7.25
N ASN A 34 -6.04 8.66 8.40
CA ASN A 34 -6.21 10.03 8.85
C ASN A 34 -5.07 10.90 8.31
N LEU A 35 -5.33 11.64 7.24
CA LEU A 35 -4.33 12.52 6.62
C LEU A 35 -3.98 13.77 7.46
N ASP A 36 -4.40 13.88 8.71
CA ASP A 36 -3.81 14.83 9.67
C ASP A 36 -2.69 14.18 10.50
N ASP A 37 -2.75 12.87 10.71
CA ASP A 37 -1.75 12.09 11.41
C ASP A 37 -0.47 11.91 10.56
N LYS A 38 0.68 11.95 11.22
CA LYS A 38 1.98 11.93 10.53
C LYS A 38 2.32 10.55 9.97
N GLU A 39 1.97 9.48 10.66
CA GLU A 39 2.23 8.11 10.24
C GLU A 39 1.32 7.75 9.07
N ASP A 40 0.04 8.06 9.17
CA ASP A 40 -0.93 7.83 8.09
C ASP A 40 -0.60 8.62 6.82
N LYS A 41 -0.05 9.85 6.95
CA LYS A 41 0.51 10.59 5.81
C LYS A 41 1.64 9.84 5.12
N GLU A 42 2.59 9.27 5.87
CA GLU A 42 3.72 8.54 5.28
C GLU A 42 3.25 7.21 4.66
N ASN A 43 2.26 6.53 5.25
CA ASN A 43 1.59 5.37 4.66
C ASN A 43 0.88 5.73 3.34
N HIS A 44 0.10 6.81 3.33
CA HIS A 44 -0.57 7.31 2.13
C HIS A 44 0.42 7.57 0.99
N LEU A 45 1.52 8.29 1.27
CA LEU A 45 2.57 8.57 0.29
C LEU A 45 3.30 7.32 -0.19
N ALA A 46 3.48 6.32 0.69
CA ALA A 46 4.07 5.05 0.33
C ALA A 46 3.19 4.26 -0.65
N TYR A 47 1.87 4.20 -0.40
CA TYR A 47 0.92 3.56 -1.32
C TYR A 47 0.87 4.28 -2.68
N GLN A 48 0.82 5.62 -2.69
CA GLN A 48 0.88 6.39 -3.94
C GLN A 48 2.14 6.07 -4.75
N TYR A 49 3.30 6.03 -4.09
CA TYR A 49 4.55 5.66 -4.76
C TYR A 49 4.51 4.25 -5.36
N LEU A 50 3.99 3.27 -4.62
CA LEU A 50 3.91 1.88 -5.09
C LEU A 50 2.93 1.74 -6.26
N GLU A 51 1.84 2.50 -6.26
CA GLU A 51 0.90 2.59 -7.38
C GLU A 51 1.56 3.23 -8.60
N GLU A 52 2.29 4.34 -8.44
CA GLU A 52 3.05 4.98 -9.53
C GLU A 52 4.11 4.06 -10.12
N LYS A 53 4.67 3.14 -9.32
CA LYS A 53 5.56 2.06 -9.80
C LYS A 53 4.82 0.91 -10.48
N GLY A 54 3.48 0.93 -10.49
CA GLY A 54 2.65 -0.10 -11.08
C GLY A 54 2.69 -1.42 -10.33
N LEU A 55 2.96 -1.41 -9.02
CA LEU A 55 3.06 -2.63 -8.20
C LEU A 55 1.75 -2.95 -7.46
N ILE A 56 0.92 -1.94 -7.23
CA ILE A 56 -0.36 -2.07 -6.51
C ILE A 56 -1.46 -1.28 -7.24
N TYR A 57 -2.70 -1.55 -6.87
CA TYR A 57 -3.84 -0.67 -7.11
C TYR A 57 -4.15 0.08 -5.81
N TYR A 58 -4.30 1.41 -5.89
CA TYR A 58 -4.58 2.23 -4.72
C TYR A 58 -5.59 3.34 -5.05
N ARG A 59 -6.77 3.30 -4.44
CA ARG A 59 -7.82 4.27 -4.75
C ARG A 59 -8.59 4.75 -3.53
N SER A 60 -8.97 6.01 -3.54
CA SER A 60 -9.94 6.53 -2.57
C SER A 60 -11.32 5.94 -2.88
N ILE A 61 -11.97 5.35 -1.88
CA ILE A 61 -13.32 4.77 -1.99
C ILE A 61 -14.37 5.69 -1.36
N SER A 62 -13.94 6.60 -0.48
CA SER A 62 -14.83 7.40 0.33
C SER A 62 -14.19 8.73 0.74
N LYS A 63 -15.02 9.72 1.08
CA LYS A 63 -14.57 11.07 1.47
C LYS A 63 -14.04 11.14 2.90
N ASP A 64 -14.29 10.12 3.72
CA ASP A 64 -13.88 9.98 5.13
C ASP A 64 -12.52 9.29 5.29
N GLY A 65 -11.68 9.28 4.25
CA GLY A 65 -10.32 8.72 4.33
C GLY A 65 -10.27 7.20 4.19
N GLY A 66 -11.32 6.56 3.67
CA GLY A 66 -11.30 5.15 3.29
C GLY A 66 -10.68 4.94 1.91
N TYR A 67 -9.71 4.02 1.83
CA TYR A 67 -8.99 3.65 0.63
C TYR A 67 -9.03 2.15 0.39
N GLY A 68 -9.12 1.77 -0.88
CA GLY A 68 -8.93 0.41 -1.35
C GLY A 68 -7.49 0.22 -1.77
N VAL A 69 -6.88 -0.87 -1.32
CA VAL A 69 -5.52 -1.22 -1.68
C VAL A 69 -5.40 -2.71 -1.99
N LYS A 70 -4.66 -3.03 -3.04
CA LYS A 70 -4.42 -4.41 -3.47
C LYS A 70 -3.13 -4.53 -4.26
N ILE A 71 -2.29 -5.52 -3.99
CA ILE A 71 -1.15 -5.82 -4.86
C ILE A 71 -1.63 -6.34 -6.23
N ASN A 72 -0.89 -6.04 -7.29
CA ASN A 72 -1.15 -6.57 -8.62
C ASN A 72 -0.10 -7.63 -9.01
N ALA A 73 -0.26 -8.28 -10.16
CA ALA A 73 0.66 -9.33 -10.60
C ALA A 73 2.12 -8.84 -10.70
N HIS A 74 2.35 -7.61 -11.15
CA HIS A 74 3.70 -7.04 -11.22
C HIS A 74 4.30 -6.77 -9.84
N GLY A 75 3.48 -6.39 -8.85
CA GLY A 75 3.90 -6.30 -7.45
C GLY A 75 4.23 -7.66 -6.83
N ILE A 76 3.45 -8.69 -7.14
CA ILE A 76 3.72 -10.07 -6.70
C ILE A 76 5.08 -10.53 -7.25
N ASP A 77 5.30 -10.38 -8.56
CA ASP A 77 6.57 -10.69 -9.21
C ASP A 77 7.74 -9.88 -8.65
N TYR A 78 7.50 -8.67 -8.16
CA TYR A 78 8.51 -7.84 -7.51
C TYR A 78 8.91 -8.37 -6.14
N VAL A 79 7.97 -8.89 -5.35
CA VAL A 79 8.21 -9.42 -4.00
C VAL A 79 8.90 -10.80 -4.04
N GLU A 80 8.59 -11.62 -5.05
CA GLU A 80 9.11 -12.99 -5.18
C GLU A 80 10.53 -13.08 -5.80
N LYS A 81 11.12 -11.95 -6.20
CA LYS A 81 12.48 -11.87 -6.75
C LYS A 81 13.53 -11.63 -5.67
#